data_AF-A0A5Q0BEN1-F1
#
_entry.id   AF-A0A5Q0BEN1-F1
#
_cell.length_a   1.000
_cell.length_b   1.000
_cell.length_c   1.000
_cell.angle_alpha   90.00
_cell.angle_beta   90.00
_cell.angle_gamma   90.00
#
_symmetry.space_group_name_H-M   'P 1'
#
loop_
_entity.id
_entity.type
_entity.pdbx_description
1 polymer ?
#
loop_
_entity_poly.entity_id
_entity_poly.type
_entity_poly.pdbx_seq_one_letter_code
_entity_poly.pdbx_strand_id
1 'polypeptide(L)'
;MNALKQSLPEVIRTGRDKAIHAGLKGHTRAPSDFASLKAGLALFTDFARQCGAITRAEAEQFLSETSAALWRLIEEQDEHQASQDEVTRFLALLSSALSSGRCHVIDLEGGEKGIPSGNMSYVRNFGWIQDARGDYEPQGMLIGWMDKNEDTLYLDGDAAHAVVVKYAGDQGGNFSLGQRTLILRIYERGLLTRVTKDKEKIVYSVQKPLTGSNKRRYALRLSALIDAG
;
A
#
# COMPACT_ATOMS: atom_id res chain seq x y z
N MET A 1 9.03 -44.78 -11.84
CA MET A 1 8.67 -43.48 -12.45
C MET A 1 7.15 -43.26 -12.59
N ASN A 2 6.32 -44.30 -12.81
CA ASN A 2 4.87 -44.15 -13.07
C ASN A 2 4.00 -43.84 -11.83
N ALA A 3 4.33 -44.42 -10.66
CA ALA A 3 3.56 -44.23 -9.43
C ALA A 3 3.61 -42.79 -8.87
N LEU A 4 4.76 -42.12 -8.98
CA LEU A 4 4.98 -40.76 -8.47
C LEU A 4 4.20 -39.71 -9.27
N LYS A 5 4.10 -39.87 -10.59
CA LYS A 5 3.26 -39.02 -11.45
C LYS A 5 1.77 -39.13 -11.10
N GLN A 6 1.34 -40.28 -10.58
CA GLN A 6 -0.06 -40.52 -10.22
C GLN A 6 -0.39 -39.99 -8.82
N SER A 7 0.53 -40.08 -7.85
CA SER A 7 0.28 -39.69 -6.46
C SER A 7 0.58 -38.23 -6.15
N LEU A 8 1.56 -37.61 -6.82
CA LEU A 8 2.01 -36.24 -6.53
C LEU A 8 0.89 -35.17 -6.65
N PRO A 9 0.00 -35.20 -7.66
CA PRO A 9 -1.10 -34.25 -7.73
C PRO A 9 -2.02 -34.30 -6.51
N GLU A 10 -2.27 -35.51 -5.97
CA GLU A 10 -3.11 -35.70 -4.80
C GLU A 10 -2.44 -35.21 -3.51
N VAL A 11 -1.13 -35.43 -3.39
CA VAL A 11 -0.32 -34.89 -2.28
C VAL A 11 -0.35 -33.36 -2.28
N ILE A 12 -0.22 -32.73 -3.45
CA ILE A 12 -0.29 -31.26 -3.58
C ILE A 12 -1.69 -30.74 -3.25
N ARG A 13 -2.76 -31.38 -3.76
CA ARG A 13 -4.14 -31.02 -3.42
C ARG A 13 -4.41 -31.10 -1.92
N THR A 14 -4.05 -32.22 -1.31
CA THR A 14 -4.21 -32.43 0.14
C THR A 14 -3.39 -31.41 0.93
N GLY A 15 -2.15 -31.15 0.51
CA GLY A 15 -1.27 -30.16 1.13
C GLY A 15 -1.84 -28.74 1.06
N ARG A 16 -2.43 -28.37 -0.09
CA ARG A 16 -3.10 -27.09 -0.30
C ARG A 16 -4.30 -26.95 0.63
N ASP A 17 -5.17 -27.95 0.67
CA ASP A 17 -6.40 -27.90 1.47
C ASP A 17 -6.08 -27.82 2.97
N LYS A 18 -5.03 -28.52 3.42
CA LYS A 18 -4.50 -28.40 4.78
C LYS A 18 -3.95 -27.00 5.09
N ALA A 19 -3.23 -26.39 4.15
CA ALA A 19 -2.69 -25.04 4.33
C ALA A 19 -3.82 -24.00 4.44
N ILE A 20 -4.86 -24.11 3.59
CA ILE A 20 -6.06 -23.28 3.67
C ILE A 20 -6.74 -23.43 5.04
N HIS A 21 -6.95 -24.67 5.49
CA HIS A 21 -7.60 -24.93 6.78
C HIS A 21 -6.79 -24.44 7.97
N ALA A 22 -5.45 -24.51 7.88
CA ALA A 22 -4.53 -24.00 8.90
C ALA A 22 -4.42 -22.46 8.89
N GLY A 23 -5.16 -21.77 8.02
CA GLY A 23 -5.26 -20.32 8.03
C GLY A 23 -4.22 -19.60 7.17
N LEU A 24 -3.57 -20.27 6.21
CA LEU A 24 -2.68 -19.60 5.26
C LEU A 24 -3.50 -18.60 4.44
N LYS A 25 -3.32 -17.31 4.74
CA LYS A 25 -3.91 -16.20 3.98
C LYS A 25 -2.95 -15.80 2.87
N GLY A 26 -3.46 -15.72 1.67
CA GLY A 26 -2.73 -15.43 0.45
C GLY A 26 -3.66 -15.57 -0.75
N HIS A 27 -3.28 -15.00 -1.89
CA HIS A 27 -4.07 -15.08 -3.12
C HIS A 27 -4.46 -16.50 -3.50
N THR A 28 -5.40 -16.62 -4.44
CA THR A 28 -5.98 -17.89 -4.95
C THR A 28 -4.93 -18.95 -5.35
N ARG A 29 -3.66 -18.58 -5.55
CA ARG A 29 -2.53 -19.46 -5.89
C ARG A 29 -1.52 -19.73 -4.75
N ALA A 30 -1.48 -18.92 -3.69
CA ALA A 30 -0.47 -19.05 -2.64
C ALA A 30 -0.52 -20.41 -1.89
N PRO A 31 -1.71 -20.93 -1.49
CA PRO A 31 -1.79 -22.26 -0.90
C PRO A 31 -1.38 -23.39 -1.85
N SER A 32 -1.61 -23.24 -3.17
CA SER A 32 -1.17 -24.24 -4.15
C SER A 32 0.34 -24.19 -4.40
N ASP A 33 0.95 -23.01 -4.38
CA ASP A 33 2.39 -22.83 -4.55
C ASP A 33 3.14 -23.37 -3.32
N PHE A 34 2.65 -23.06 -2.11
CA PHE A 34 3.15 -23.62 -0.86
C PHE A 34 3.13 -25.15 -0.87
N ALA A 35 1.98 -25.75 -1.23
CA ALA A 35 1.83 -27.19 -1.26
C ALA A 35 2.73 -27.86 -2.30
N SER A 36 2.92 -27.22 -3.46
CA SER A 36 3.80 -27.73 -4.52
C SER A 36 5.27 -27.69 -4.11
N LEU A 37 5.73 -26.59 -3.52
CA LEU A 37 7.10 -26.46 -2.99
C LEU A 37 7.36 -27.45 -1.86
N LYS A 38 6.44 -27.55 -0.89
CA LYS A 38 6.55 -28.50 0.21
C LYS A 38 6.61 -29.95 -0.29
N ALA A 39 5.80 -30.30 -1.28
CA ALA A 39 5.84 -31.62 -1.89
C ALA A 39 7.19 -31.88 -2.61
N GLY A 40 7.71 -30.88 -3.34
CA GLY A 40 9.04 -30.96 -3.97
C GLY A 40 10.16 -31.17 -2.96
N LEU A 41 10.17 -30.42 -1.85
CA LEU A 41 11.15 -30.58 -0.77
C LEU A 41 11.06 -31.96 -0.11
N ALA A 42 9.84 -32.50 0.07
CA ALA A 42 9.64 -33.84 0.62
C ALA A 42 10.23 -34.93 -0.30
N LEU A 43 10.07 -34.77 -1.61
CA LEU A 43 10.68 -35.68 -2.59
C LEU A 43 12.20 -35.58 -2.61
N PHE A 44 12.73 -34.35 -2.54
CA PHE A 44 14.16 -34.10 -2.51
C PHE A 44 14.82 -34.71 -1.28
N THR A 45 14.22 -34.52 -0.10
CA THR A 45 14.74 -35.06 1.16
C THR A 45 14.65 -36.59 1.21
N ASP A 46 13.59 -37.20 0.67
CA ASP A 46 13.53 -38.67 0.58
C ASP A 46 14.62 -39.22 -0.36
N PHE A 47 14.87 -38.56 -1.50
CA PHE A 47 15.98 -38.91 -2.38
C PHE A 47 17.33 -38.80 -1.66
N ALA A 48 17.60 -37.67 -0.99
CA ALA A 48 18.84 -37.47 -0.24
C ALA A 48 19.04 -38.54 0.84
N ARG A 49 17.97 -38.95 1.51
CA ARG A 49 17.99 -40.05 2.49
C ARG A 49 18.29 -41.40 1.84
N GLN A 50 17.69 -41.70 0.69
CA GLN A 50 17.97 -42.93 -0.05
C GLN A 50 19.42 -43.03 -0.53
N CYS A 51 20.03 -41.89 -0.87
CA CYS A 51 21.46 -41.80 -1.19
C CYS A 51 22.37 -41.85 0.05
N GLY A 52 21.81 -41.87 1.27
CA GLY A 52 22.57 -41.83 2.52
C GLY A 52 23.21 -40.47 2.80
N ALA A 53 22.84 -39.41 2.08
CA ALA A 53 23.39 -38.07 2.25
C ALA A 53 22.89 -37.38 3.53
N ILE A 54 21.68 -37.75 3.98
CA ILE A 54 21.08 -37.26 5.22
C ILE A 54 20.37 -38.41 5.95
N THR A 55 20.27 -38.27 7.27
CA THR A 55 19.46 -39.13 8.13
C THR A 55 17.98 -38.76 8.05
N ARG A 56 17.13 -39.63 8.58
CA ARG A 56 15.70 -39.36 8.71
C ARG A 56 15.41 -38.14 9.59
N ALA A 57 16.15 -38.00 10.70
CA ALA A 57 15.97 -36.87 11.62
C ALA A 57 16.31 -35.54 10.95
N GLU A 58 17.41 -35.48 10.19
CA GLU A 58 17.80 -34.29 9.42
C GLU A 58 16.78 -33.95 8.32
N ALA A 59 16.21 -34.95 7.65
CA ALA A 59 15.16 -34.75 6.67
C ALA A 59 13.89 -34.13 7.29
N GLU A 60 13.44 -34.67 8.43
CA GLU A 60 12.27 -34.18 9.17
C GLU A 60 12.49 -32.75 9.69
N GLN A 61 13.66 -32.47 10.25
CA GLN A 61 14.04 -31.14 10.73
C GLN A 61 14.07 -30.13 9.58
N PHE A 62 14.76 -30.44 8.48
CA PHE A 62 14.84 -29.58 7.30
C PHE A 62 13.44 -29.25 6.73
N LEU A 63 12.58 -30.26 6.58
CA LEU A 63 11.22 -30.05 6.08
C LEU A 63 10.40 -29.15 7.01
N SER A 64 10.55 -29.31 8.32
CA SER A 64 9.85 -28.48 9.31
C SER A 64 10.30 -27.03 9.24
N GLU A 65 11.61 -26.77 9.30
CA GLU A 65 12.19 -25.43 9.28
C GLU A 65 11.87 -24.69 7.97
N THR A 66 12.05 -25.38 6.84
CA THR A 66 11.81 -24.77 5.51
C THR A 66 10.32 -24.52 5.27
N SER A 67 9.43 -25.40 5.76
CA SER A 67 7.99 -25.17 5.68
C SER A 67 7.56 -23.95 6.51
N ALA A 68 8.12 -23.79 7.71
CA ALA A 68 7.84 -22.64 8.57
C ALA A 68 8.36 -21.33 7.96
N ALA A 69 9.54 -21.36 7.33
CA ALA A 69 10.10 -20.20 6.62
C ALA A 69 9.24 -19.81 5.40
N LEU A 70 8.82 -20.79 4.59
CA LEU A 70 7.92 -20.58 3.45
C LEU A 70 6.57 -20.00 3.89
N TRP A 71 6.03 -20.46 5.01
CA TRP A 71 4.79 -19.94 5.57
C TRP A 71 4.90 -18.45 5.91
N ARG A 72 5.93 -18.07 6.67
CA ARG A 72 6.18 -16.66 7.04
C ARG A 72 6.35 -15.76 5.82
N LEU A 73 7.08 -16.22 4.80
CA LEU A 73 7.27 -15.48 3.56
C LEU A 73 5.95 -15.19 2.85
N ILE A 74 5.03 -16.16 2.83
CA ILE A 74 3.71 -15.99 2.21
C ILE A 74 2.86 -15.00 3.00
N GLU A 75 2.89 -15.06 4.33
CA GLU A 75 2.17 -14.10 5.19
C GLU A 75 2.69 -12.67 4.99
N GLU A 76 4.02 -12.47 4.94
CA GLU A 76 4.62 -11.17 4.66
C GLU A 76 4.24 -10.65 3.26
N GLN A 77 4.17 -11.53 2.25
CA GLN A 77 3.79 -11.16 0.90
C GLN A 77 2.31 -10.73 0.80
N ASP A 78 1.39 -11.42 1.50
CA ASP A 78 -0.03 -11.06 1.54
C ASP A 78 -0.26 -9.71 2.25
N GLU A 79 0.43 -9.47 3.37
CA GLU A 79 0.36 -8.18 4.07
C GLU A 79 0.92 -7.03 3.21
N HIS A 80 2.03 -7.26 2.52
CA HIS A 80 2.56 -6.29 1.57
C HIS A 80 1.60 -6.03 0.41
N GLN A 81 0.96 -7.05 -0.16
CA GLN A 81 0.06 -6.86 -1.29
C GLN A 81 -1.28 -6.22 -0.89
N ALA A 82 -1.85 -6.58 0.26
CA ALA A 82 -3.05 -5.94 0.80
C ALA A 82 -2.79 -4.47 1.16
N SER A 83 -1.65 -4.18 1.81
CA SER A 83 -1.26 -2.78 2.09
C SER A 83 -0.97 -1.99 0.83
N GLN A 84 -0.44 -2.63 -0.21
CA GLN A 84 -0.26 -2.02 -1.53
C GLN A 84 -1.62 -1.64 -2.15
N ASP A 85 -2.64 -2.51 -2.05
CA ASP A 85 -3.99 -2.21 -2.55
C ASP A 85 -4.65 -1.06 -1.77
N GLU A 86 -4.55 -1.06 -0.43
CA GLU A 86 -5.15 -0.02 0.41
C GLU A 86 -4.56 1.39 0.18
N VAL A 87 -3.23 1.49 0.03
CA VAL A 87 -2.58 2.78 -0.27
C VAL A 87 -2.95 3.25 -1.68
N THR A 88 -2.94 2.35 -2.67
CA THR A 88 -3.37 2.67 -4.04
C THR A 88 -4.83 3.17 -4.03
N ARG A 89 -5.70 2.48 -3.30
CA ARG A 89 -7.11 2.85 -3.15
C ARG A 89 -7.30 4.20 -2.47
N PHE A 90 -6.52 4.50 -1.43
CA PHE A 90 -6.52 5.81 -0.79
C PHE A 90 -6.17 6.92 -1.79
N LEU A 91 -5.09 6.75 -2.56
CA LEU A 91 -4.64 7.75 -3.54
C LEU A 91 -5.67 7.96 -4.65
N ALA A 92 -6.28 6.88 -5.17
CA ALA A 92 -7.32 6.95 -6.18
C ALA A 92 -8.58 7.69 -5.68
N LEU A 93 -9.03 7.40 -4.45
CA LEU A 93 -10.17 8.08 -3.82
C LEU A 93 -9.86 9.56 -3.55
N LEU A 94 -8.65 9.87 -3.09
CA LEU A 94 -8.20 11.24 -2.84
C LEU A 94 -8.13 12.04 -4.14
N SER A 95 -7.54 11.47 -5.19
CA SER A 95 -7.47 12.07 -6.52
C SER A 95 -8.87 12.32 -7.08
N SER A 96 -9.78 11.34 -6.97
CA SER A 96 -11.17 11.49 -7.38
C SER A 96 -11.90 12.59 -6.60
N ALA A 97 -11.68 12.67 -5.29
CA ALA A 97 -12.27 13.71 -4.44
C ALA A 97 -11.79 15.12 -4.81
N LEU A 98 -10.51 15.28 -5.16
CA LEU A 98 -9.95 16.53 -5.65
C LEU A 98 -10.54 16.91 -7.01
N SER A 99 -10.49 16.02 -7.99
CA SER A 99 -10.98 16.27 -9.36
C SER A 99 -12.48 16.55 -9.42
N SER A 100 -13.25 16.07 -8.45
CA SER A 100 -14.68 16.35 -8.30
C SER A 100 -14.99 17.53 -7.37
N GLY A 101 -13.98 18.21 -6.82
CA GLY A 101 -14.12 19.41 -6.01
C GLY A 101 -14.67 19.19 -4.60
N ARG A 102 -14.53 17.99 -4.03
CA ARG A 102 -14.90 17.74 -2.61
C ARG A 102 -13.84 18.26 -1.64
N CYS A 103 -12.62 18.46 -2.15
CA CYS A 103 -11.51 19.09 -1.46
C CYS A 103 -10.61 19.79 -2.46
N HIS A 104 -9.67 20.59 -1.96
CA HIS A 104 -8.64 21.23 -2.76
C HIS A 104 -7.29 21.25 -2.04
N VAL A 105 -6.24 21.48 -2.83
CA VAL A 105 -4.89 21.75 -2.33
C VAL A 105 -4.37 23.05 -2.91
N ILE A 106 -3.53 23.74 -2.15
CA ILE A 106 -2.94 25.02 -2.53
C ILE A 106 -1.54 24.80 -3.08
N ASP A 107 -1.21 25.40 -4.21
CA ASP A 107 0.16 25.44 -4.72
C ASP A 107 0.96 26.54 -4.03
N LEU A 108 2.09 26.17 -3.44
CA LEU A 108 2.98 27.09 -2.75
C LEU A 108 3.61 28.11 -3.70
N GLU A 109 3.78 27.74 -4.96
CA GLU A 109 4.29 28.61 -6.02
C GLU A 109 3.15 29.33 -6.76
N GLY A 110 1.90 29.13 -6.34
CA GLY A 110 0.69 29.63 -7.00
C GLY A 110 0.35 31.11 -6.76
N GLY A 111 1.32 31.91 -6.30
CA GLY A 111 1.13 33.31 -5.94
C GLY A 111 0.23 33.51 -4.70
N GLU A 112 -0.33 34.71 -4.54
CA GLU A 112 -1.10 35.12 -3.34
C GLU A 112 -2.33 34.23 -3.08
N LYS A 113 -3.00 33.79 -4.15
CA LYS A 113 -4.15 32.88 -4.06
C LYS A 113 -3.73 31.41 -3.97
N GLY A 114 -2.47 31.09 -4.27
CA GLY A 114 -1.92 29.74 -4.25
C GLY A 114 -2.59 28.79 -5.24
N ILE A 115 -2.89 29.30 -6.44
CA ILE A 115 -3.54 28.54 -7.51
C ILE A 115 -2.49 27.63 -8.16
N PRO A 116 -2.76 26.33 -8.35
CA PRO A 116 -1.88 25.45 -9.11
C PRO A 116 -1.54 26.01 -10.49
N SER A 117 -0.25 26.08 -10.80
CA SER A 117 0.19 26.52 -12.14
C SER A 117 -0.09 25.43 -13.19
N GLY A 118 -0.50 25.76 -14.41
CA GLY A 118 -0.69 24.76 -15.47
C GLY A 118 -1.95 24.97 -16.31
N ASN A 119 -2.29 23.97 -17.13
CA ASN A 119 -3.52 24.00 -17.93
C ASN A 119 -4.76 23.70 -17.07
N MET A 120 -5.95 24.03 -17.58
CA MET A 120 -7.21 23.88 -16.85
C MET A 120 -7.42 22.48 -16.27
N SER A 121 -7.15 21.45 -17.07
CA SER A 121 -7.33 20.05 -16.67
C SER A 121 -6.43 19.70 -15.49
N TYR A 122 -5.19 20.18 -15.48
CA TYR A 122 -4.27 19.99 -14.37
C TYR A 122 -4.73 20.70 -13.10
N VAL A 123 -5.18 21.96 -13.21
CA VAL A 123 -5.65 22.75 -12.07
C VAL A 123 -6.88 22.10 -11.42
N ARG A 124 -7.77 21.52 -12.24
CA ARG A 124 -8.94 20.76 -11.76
C ARG A 124 -8.59 19.55 -10.91
N ASN A 125 -7.50 18.85 -11.24
CA ASN A 125 -7.05 17.67 -10.47
C ASN A 125 -6.65 18.00 -9.03
N PHE A 126 -6.56 19.29 -8.68
CA PHE A 126 -6.23 19.78 -7.35
C PHE A 126 -7.39 20.51 -6.67
N GLY A 127 -8.62 20.34 -7.17
CA GLY A 127 -9.83 20.86 -6.53
C GLY A 127 -10.15 22.31 -6.86
N TRP A 128 -9.70 22.81 -8.01
CA TRP A 128 -9.97 24.17 -8.45
C TRP A 128 -10.85 24.16 -9.69
N ILE A 129 -11.81 25.08 -9.76
CA ILE A 129 -12.69 25.25 -10.92
C ILE A 129 -12.59 26.69 -11.38
N GLN A 130 -12.62 26.89 -12.70
CA GLN A 130 -12.75 28.21 -13.28
C GLN A 130 -14.23 28.64 -13.28
N ASP A 131 -14.51 29.79 -12.71
CA ASP A 131 -15.84 30.39 -12.70
C ASP A 131 -16.21 30.97 -14.08
N ALA A 132 -17.43 31.52 -14.18
CA ALA A 132 -17.91 32.12 -15.42
C ALA A 132 -17.14 33.39 -15.85
N ARG A 133 -16.33 33.97 -14.97
CA ARG A 133 -15.51 35.17 -15.21
C ARG A 133 -14.10 34.83 -15.64
N GLY A 134 -13.72 33.55 -15.56
CA GLY A 134 -12.37 33.09 -15.86
C GLY A 134 -11.47 33.02 -14.64
N ASP A 135 -11.97 33.30 -13.44
CA ASP A 135 -11.23 33.23 -12.19
C ASP A 135 -11.25 31.81 -11.62
N TYR A 136 -10.12 31.37 -11.06
CA TYR A 136 -10.04 30.07 -10.40
C TYR A 136 -10.50 30.15 -8.94
N GLU A 137 -11.45 29.30 -8.57
CA GLU A 137 -11.98 29.17 -7.22
C GLU A 137 -11.70 27.78 -6.64
N PRO A 138 -11.20 27.72 -5.39
CA PRO A 138 -10.98 26.46 -4.70
C PRO A 138 -12.32 25.84 -4.30
N GLN A 139 -12.41 24.51 -4.38
CA GLN A 139 -13.62 23.76 -4.07
C GLN A 139 -13.43 22.88 -2.84
N GLY A 140 -14.48 22.77 -2.03
CA GLY A 140 -14.48 21.91 -0.86
C GLY A 140 -13.44 22.27 0.21
N MET A 141 -13.10 21.31 1.06
CA MET A 141 -12.17 21.51 2.19
C MET A 141 -10.71 21.63 1.73
N LEU A 142 -9.95 22.57 2.30
CA LEU A 142 -8.50 22.62 2.14
C LEU A 142 -7.85 21.45 2.88
N ILE A 143 -7.22 20.54 2.15
CA ILE A 143 -6.62 19.33 2.74
C ILE A 143 -5.09 19.29 2.64
N GLY A 144 -4.49 20.21 1.89
CA GLY A 144 -3.05 20.14 1.68
C GLY A 144 -2.46 21.29 0.89
N TRP A 145 -1.14 21.26 0.79
CA TRP A 145 -0.35 22.23 0.05
C TRP A 145 0.69 21.48 -0.77
N MET A 146 0.78 21.80 -2.05
CA MET A 146 1.74 21.19 -2.95
C MET A 146 2.95 22.11 -3.16
N ASP A 147 4.10 21.48 -3.33
CA ASP A 147 5.35 22.04 -3.79
C ASP A 147 5.78 21.21 -4.99
N LYS A 148 5.65 21.77 -6.19
CA LYS A 148 6.02 21.07 -7.42
C LYS A 148 7.52 20.92 -7.57
N ASN A 149 8.29 21.88 -7.08
CA ASN A 149 9.74 21.87 -7.18
C ASN A 149 10.32 20.71 -6.37
N GLU A 150 9.71 20.41 -5.22
CA GLU A 150 10.07 19.28 -4.36
C GLU A 150 9.29 17.98 -4.65
N ASP A 151 8.45 17.91 -5.71
CA ASP A 151 7.51 16.80 -5.97
C ASP A 151 6.76 16.34 -4.69
N THR A 152 6.30 17.31 -3.89
CA THR A 152 5.80 17.05 -2.54
C THR A 152 4.42 17.66 -2.32
N LEU A 153 3.50 16.85 -1.81
CA LEU A 153 2.20 17.25 -1.29
C LEU A 153 2.18 17.14 0.24
N TYR A 154 2.12 18.27 0.91
CA TYR A 154 1.94 18.37 2.36
C TYR A 154 0.47 18.23 2.73
N LEU A 155 0.05 17.03 3.13
CA LEU A 155 -1.33 16.75 3.55
C LEU A 155 -1.56 17.05 5.02
N ASP A 156 -2.66 17.74 5.32
CA ASP A 156 -3.31 17.65 6.63
C ASP A 156 -3.95 16.26 6.71
N GLY A 157 -3.37 15.39 7.52
CA GLY A 157 -3.75 13.99 7.53
C GLY A 157 -5.18 13.76 8.04
N ASP A 158 -5.67 14.58 8.97
CA ASP A 158 -7.01 14.39 9.54
C ASP A 158 -8.05 14.82 8.49
N ALA A 159 -7.81 15.97 7.87
CA ALA A 159 -8.67 16.49 6.81
C ALA A 159 -8.70 15.56 5.59
N ALA A 160 -7.53 15.10 5.12
CA ALA A 160 -7.44 14.20 3.97
C ALA A 160 -8.11 12.85 4.23
N HIS A 161 -7.92 12.26 5.42
CA HIS A 161 -8.57 10.99 5.79
C HIS A 161 -10.09 11.14 5.88
N ALA A 162 -10.58 12.19 6.53
CA ALA A 162 -12.02 12.46 6.64
C ALA A 162 -12.69 12.64 5.27
N VAL A 163 -12.04 13.36 4.34
CA VAL A 163 -12.53 13.52 2.97
C VAL A 163 -12.61 12.17 2.24
N VAL A 164 -11.58 11.34 2.33
CA VAL A 164 -11.58 10.02 1.66
C VAL A 164 -12.64 9.09 2.23
N VAL A 165 -12.77 9.02 3.55
CA VAL A 165 -13.81 8.19 4.21
C VAL A 165 -15.20 8.63 3.79
N LYS A 166 -15.47 9.94 3.82
CA LYS A 166 -16.75 10.50 3.41
C LYS A 166 -17.02 10.23 1.92
N TYR A 167 -16.06 10.53 1.05
CA TYR A 167 -16.19 10.35 -0.39
C TYR A 167 -16.46 8.88 -0.75
N ALA A 168 -15.74 7.93 -0.13
CA ALA A 168 -16.00 6.51 -0.32
C ALA A 168 -17.42 6.11 0.13
N GLY A 169 -17.89 6.65 1.26
CA GLY A 169 -19.24 6.44 1.76
C GLY A 169 -20.33 6.98 0.83
N ASP A 170 -20.14 8.20 0.29
CA ASP A 170 -21.07 8.82 -0.67
C ASP A 170 -21.18 8.01 -1.98
N GLN A 171 -20.16 7.21 -2.32
CA GLN A 171 -20.17 6.28 -3.47
C GLN A 171 -20.75 4.89 -3.14
N GLY A 172 -21.33 4.69 -1.95
CA GLY A 172 -21.87 3.41 -1.49
C GLY A 172 -20.81 2.38 -1.07
N GLY A 173 -19.54 2.79 -0.94
CA GLY A 173 -18.44 1.98 -0.44
C GLY A 173 -18.05 2.32 1.00
N ASN A 174 -16.89 1.83 1.44
CA ASN A 174 -16.25 2.27 2.69
C ASN A 174 -14.74 2.42 2.50
N PHE A 175 -14.07 3.22 3.33
CA PHE A 175 -12.62 3.16 3.52
C PHE A 175 -12.34 2.93 5.00
N SER A 176 -11.99 1.70 5.38
CA SER A 176 -11.90 1.28 6.78
C SER A 176 -10.52 1.45 7.41
N LEU A 177 -9.47 1.73 6.62
CA LEU A 177 -8.12 1.83 7.14
C LEU A 177 -7.97 3.10 7.99
N GLY A 178 -7.54 2.94 9.24
CA GLY A 178 -7.28 4.06 10.14
C GLY A 178 -6.10 4.92 9.65
N GLN A 179 -6.17 6.23 9.89
CA GLN A 179 -5.17 7.21 9.44
C GLN A 179 -3.74 6.86 9.86
N ARG A 180 -3.51 6.47 11.12
CA ARG A 180 -2.16 6.11 11.61
C ARG A 180 -1.57 4.93 10.83
N THR A 181 -2.38 3.90 10.57
CA THR A 181 -1.97 2.72 9.80
C THR A 181 -1.71 3.08 8.35
N LEU A 182 -2.58 3.89 7.74
CA LEU A 182 -2.40 4.39 6.38
C LEU A 182 -1.04 5.09 6.20
N ILE A 183 -0.66 5.98 7.11
CA ILE A 183 0.61 6.70 7.02
C ILE A 183 1.81 5.77 7.16
N LEU A 184 1.73 4.78 8.05
CA LEU A 184 2.75 3.75 8.15
C LEU A 184 2.90 3.00 6.81
N ARG A 185 1.79 2.58 6.19
CA ARG A 185 1.82 1.89 4.88
C ARG A 185 2.36 2.78 3.76
N ILE A 186 2.02 4.08 3.75
CA ILE A 186 2.58 5.05 2.78
C ILE A 186 4.09 5.19 2.97
N TYR A 187 4.57 5.22 4.21
CA TYR A 187 6.00 5.23 4.53
C TYR A 187 6.71 3.95 4.05
N GLU A 188 6.13 2.78 4.33
CA GLU A 188 6.67 1.48 3.90
C GLU A 188 6.79 1.36 2.37
N ARG A 189 5.91 2.03 1.61
CA ARG A 189 5.99 2.13 0.13
C ARG A 189 7.00 3.17 -0.37
N GLY A 190 7.69 3.88 0.52
CA GLY A 190 8.63 4.95 0.15
C GLY A 190 7.97 6.17 -0.49
N LEU A 191 6.66 6.37 -0.24
CA LEU A 191 5.89 7.47 -0.82
C LEU A 191 5.95 8.76 0.01
N LEU A 192 6.51 8.71 1.22
CA LEU A 192 6.80 9.93 1.97
C LEU A 192 8.12 10.55 1.48
N THR A 193 8.08 11.81 1.03
CA THR A 193 9.26 12.55 0.57
C THR A 193 10.10 13.07 1.73
N ARG A 194 9.48 13.30 2.90
CA ARG A 194 10.16 13.76 4.10
C ARG A 194 9.66 13.02 5.35
N VAL A 195 10.60 12.63 6.19
CA VAL A 195 10.37 12.14 7.55
C VAL A 195 11.39 12.78 8.49
N THR A 196 11.06 12.87 9.78
CA THR A 196 12.01 13.34 10.81
C THR A 196 12.33 12.22 11.79
N LYS A 197 13.42 12.35 12.54
CA LYS A 197 13.78 11.42 13.63
C LYS A 197 13.76 12.18 14.95
N ASP A 198 13.10 11.61 15.96
CA ASP A 198 13.14 12.08 17.34
C ASP A 198 13.54 10.91 18.25
N LYS A 199 14.70 11.03 18.91
CA LYS A 199 15.24 10.02 19.85
C LYS A 199 15.03 8.57 19.35
N GLU A 200 15.51 8.30 18.14
CA GLU A 200 15.44 7.01 17.41
C GLU A 200 14.08 6.62 16.81
N LYS A 201 12.99 7.34 17.12
CA LYS A 201 11.68 7.10 16.49
C LYS A 201 11.53 7.92 15.22
N ILE A 202 11.03 7.28 14.17
CA ILE A 202 10.63 7.97 12.94
C ILE A 202 9.33 8.72 13.19
N VAL A 203 9.32 10.00 12.85
CA VAL A 203 8.11 10.83 12.86
C VAL A 203 7.74 11.14 11.43
N TYR A 204 6.62 10.55 11.00
CA TYR A 204 6.13 10.58 9.62
C TYR A 204 5.60 11.95 9.18
N SER A 205 5.23 12.80 10.14
CA SER A 205 4.77 14.17 9.86
C SER A 205 5.90 15.17 10.01
N VAL A 206 5.86 16.26 9.25
CA VAL A 206 6.83 17.35 9.25
C VAL A 206 6.13 18.68 9.52
N GLN A 207 6.82 19.61 10.18
CA GLN A 207 6.34 20.99 10.23
C GLN A 207 6.51 21.60 8.85
N LYS A 208 5.46 22.24 8.32
CA LYS A 208 5.59 22.94 7.05
C LYS A 208 6.39 24.22 7.28
N PRO A 209 7.40 24.52 6.47
CA PRO A 209 8.25 25.70 6.68
C PRO A 209 7.51 27.04 6.59
N LEU A 210 6.38 27.10 5.87
CA LEU A 210 5.83 28.37 5.37
C LEU A 210 4.55 28.88 6.04
N THR A 211 3.85 28.09 6.86
CA THR A 211 2.50 28.49 7.34
C THR A 211 2.44 29.10 8.73
N GLY A 212 3.57 29.28 9.42
CA GLY A 212 3.58 29.74 10.83
C GLY A 212 2.82 28.85 11.82
N SER A 213 2.24 27.75 11.33
CA SER A 213 1.41 26.82 12.09
C SER A 213 2.27 25.68 12.64
N ASN A 214 2.20 25.41 13.94
CA ASN A 214 2.83 24.24 14.55
C ASN A 214 2.19 22.90 14.16
N LYS A 215 1.13 22.91 13.34
CA LYS A 215 0.51 21.69 12.82
C LYS A 215 1.46 20.94 11.90
N ARG A 216 1.70 19.66 12.23
CA ARG A 216 2.52 18.75 11.44
C ARG A 216 1.68 18.16 10.30
N ARG A 217 2.30 17.94 9.15
CA ARG A 217 1.68 17.46 7.91
C ARG A 217 2.44 16.27 7.36
N TYR A 218 1.78 15.43 6.58
CA TYR A 218 2.46 14.31 5.91
C TYR A 218 2.96 14.77 4.55
N ALA A 219 4.27 14.64 4.30
CA ALA A 219 4.89 15.01 3.04
C ALA A 219 4.83 13.81 2.09
N LEU A 220 3.78 13.75 1.29
CA LEU A 220 3.53 12.69 0.30
C LEU A 220 4.16 13.06 -1.04
N ARG A 221 4.65 12.10 -1.80
CA ARG A 221 5.09 12.30 -3.18
C ARG A 221 3.92 12.75 -4.06
N LEU A 222 4.04 13.92 -4.69
CA LEU A 222 2.97 14.53 -5.47
C LEU A 222 2.67 13.71 -6.74
N SER A 223 3.68 13.27 -7.47
CA SER A 223 3.55 12.41 -8.66
C SER A 223 2.72 11.14 -8.38
N ALA A 224 2.88 10.53 -7.21
CA ALA A 224 2.10 9.34 -6.82
C ALA A 224 0.59 9.59 -6.69
N LEU A 225 0.16 10.83 -6.42
CA LEU A 225 -1.25 11.21 -6.42
C LEU A 225 -1.76 11.44 -7.84
N ILE A 226 -0.94 12.07 -8.70
CA ILE A 226 -1.30 12.37 -10.09
C ILE A 226 -1.45 11.07 -10.89
N ASP A 227 -0.53 10.13 -10.73
CA ASP A 227 -0.53 8.84 -11.43
C ASP A 227 -1.70 7.92 -11.02
N ALA A 228 -2.37 8.23 -9.90
CA ALA A 228 -3.49 7.46 -9.37
C ALA A 228 -4.87 7.92 -9.87
N GLY A 229 -4.95 9.06 -10.58
CA GLY A 229 -6.17 9.63 -11.17
C GLY A 229 -6.23 9.44 -12.68
#